data_AF-A0A804ICU5-F1
#
_entry.id   AF-A0A804ICU5-F1
#
_cell.length_a   1.000
_cell.length_b   1.000
_cell.length_c   1.000
_cell.angle_alpha   90.00
_cell.angle_beta   90.00
_cell.angle_gamma   90.00
#
_symmetry.space_group_name_H-M   'P 1'
#
loop_
_entity.id
_entity.type
_entity.pdbx_description
1 polymer ?
#
loop_
_entity_poly.entity_id
_entity_poly.type
_entity_poly.pdbx_seq_one_letter_code
_entity_poly.pdbx_strand_id
1 'polypeptide(L)'
;MMCRLNGIVECGKRHILIHERAMLVVEQVKVSQGNPLVTCLLEGPSAGNGKTAMTATIGIETDFPFVKFLTCSCICDDQNNLASSSV
;
A
#
# COMPACT_ATOMS: atom_id res chain seq x y z
N MET A 1 -5.81 -6.33 -10.19
CA MET A 1 -5.11 -5.55 -9.13
C MET A 1 -4.02 -4.72 -9.79
N MET A 2 -4.27 -3.43 -10.03
CA MET A 2 -3.44 -2.58 -10.91
C MET A 2 -2.17 -2.01 -10.24
N CYS A 3 -2.00 -2.23 -8.94
CA CYS A 3 -0.91 -1.63 -8.15
C CYS A 3 0.44 -2.39 -8.24
N ARG A 4 0.45 -3.66 -8.68
CA ARG A 4 1.66 -4.51 -8.86
C ARG A 4 1.66 -5.24 -10.21
N LEU A 5 1.36 -4.53 -11.30
CA LEU A 5 1.13 -5.15 -12.61
C LEU A 5 2.31 -6.01 -13.09
N ASN A 6 3.54 -5.59 -12.78
CA ASN A 6 4.78 -6.25 -13.19
C ASN A 6 5.57 -6.84 -12.01
N GLY A 7 4.89 -7.07 -10.86
CA GLY A 7 5.56 -7.43 -9.62
C GLY A 7 6.42 -6.30 -9.05
N ILE A 8 7.39 -6.65 -8.22
CA ILE A 8 8.35 -5.71 -7.63
C ILE A 8 9.76 -6.26 -7.84
N VAL A 9 10.67 -5.39 -8.28
CA VAL A 9 12.08 -5.74 -8.51
C VAL A 9 12.92 -5.06 -7.45
N GLU A 10 13.93 -5.77 -6.95
CA GLU A 10 14.87 -5.23 -5.99
C GLU A 10 15.82 -4.21 -6.65
N CYS A 11 15.42 -2.94 -6.66
CA CYS A 11 16.14 -1.86 -7.34
C CYS A 11 17.36 -1.30 -6.55
N GLY A 12 17.93 -2.11 -5.64
CA GLY A 12 19.11 -1.78 -4.84
C GLY A 12 18.83 -1.41 -3.38
N LYS A 13 19.89 -1.03 -2.65
CA LYS A 13 19.89 -0.93 -1.17
C LYS A 13 18.75 -0.11 -0.57
N ARG A 14 18.39 1.02 -1.19
CA ARG A 14 17.29 1.86 -0.68
C ARG A 14 15.94 1.14 -0.74
N HIS A 15 15.70 0.34 -1.79
CA HIS A 15 14.47 -0.44 -1.93
C HIS A 15 14.34 -1.47 -0.81
N ILE A 16 15.42 -2.21 -0.55
CA ILE A 16 15.50 -3.21 0.54
C ILE A 16 15.25 -2.54 1.89
N LEU A 17 15.95 -1.44 2.18
CA LEU A 17 15.84 -0.75 3.47
C LEU A 17 14.43 -0.20 3.73
N ILE A 18 13.72 0.26 2.70
CA ILE A 18 12.34 0.75 2.88
C ILE A 18 11.41 -0.43 3.16
N HIS A 19 11.57 -1.54 2.45
CA HIS A 19 10.79 -2.76 2.67
C HIS A 19 11.02 -3.32 4.07
N GLU A 20 12.27 -3.50 4.49
CA GLU A 20 12.63 -3.97 5.84
C GLU A 20 12.05 -3.06 6.94
N ARG A 21 12.15 -1.74 6.78
CA ARG A 21 11.56 -0.78 7.71
C ARG A 21 10.05 -0.90 7.81
N ALA A 22 9.38 -1.10 6.67
CA ALA A 22 7.93 -1.28 6.68
C ALA A 22 7.54 -2.59 7.40
N MET A 23 8.30 -3.67 7.19
CA MET A 23 8.07 -4.94 7.89
C MET A 23 8.31 -4.84 9.40
N LEU A 24 9.26 -4.04 9.86
CA LEU A 24 9.43 -3.75 11.30
C LEU A 24 8.20 -3.06 11.89
N VAL A 25 7.57 -2.14 11.15
CA VAL A 25 6.32 -1.51 11.60
C VAL A 25 5.18 -2.52 11.65
N VAL A 26 5.09 -3.42 10.67
CA VAL A 26 4.11 -4.52 10.67
C VAL A 26 4.31 -5.41 11.88
N GLU A 27 5.55 -5.76 12.21
CA GLU A 27 5.89 -6.54 13.40
C GLU A 27 5.49 -5.81 14.69
N GLN A 28 5.79 -4.51 14.79
CA GLN A 28 5.35 -3.69 15.93
C GLN A 28 3.83 -3.76 16.13
N VAL A 29 3.04 -3.64 15.05
CA VAL A 29 1.58 -3.75 15.13
C VAL A 29 1.15 -5.15 15.60
N LYS A 30 1.81 -6.20 15.13
CA LYS A 30 1.51 -7.59 15.51
C LYS A 30 1.80 -7.91 16.98
N VAL A 31 2.89 -7.38 17.53
CA VAL A 31 3.34 -7.72 18.89
C VAL A 31 2.93 -6.72 19.97
N SER A 32 2.52 -5.50 19.60
CA SER A 32 2.23 -4.44 20.58
C SER A 32 0.97 -4.74 21.41
N GLN A 33 1.12 -4.63 22.73
CA GLN A 33 0.03 -4.74 23.71
C GLN A 33 -0.60 -3.36 24.05
N GLY A 34 0.04 -2.26 23.61
CA GLY A 34 -0.33 -0.89 23.96
C GLY A 34 -1.06 -0.16 22.83
N ASN A 35 -0.31 0.36 21.86
CA ASN A 35 -0.84 1.12 20.72
C ASN A 35 -0.70 0.32 19.42
N PRO A 36 -1.71 -0.47 19.02
CA PRO A 36 -1.67 -1.29 17.80
C PRO A 36 -1.93 -0.48 16.52
N LEU A 37 -2.09 0.84 16.60
CA LEU A 37 -2.35 1.68 15.44
C LEU A 37 -1.08 2.41 15.01
N VAL A 38 -0.62 2.12 13.80
CA VAL A 38 0.50 2.82 13.17
C VAL A 38 0.09 3.33 11.80
N THR A 39 0.48 4.57 11.50
CA THR A 39 0.31 5.18 10.18
C THR A 39 1.68 5.46 9.58
N CYS A 40 1.89 5.06 8.33
CA CYS A 40 3.13 5.33 7.60
C CYS A 40 2.83 6.07 6.30
N LEU A 41 3.71 7.01 5.96
CA LEU A 41 3.66 7.75 4.71
C LEU A 41 4.91 7.43 3.89
N LEU A 42 4.70 6.77 2.74
CA LEU A 42 5.78 6.39 1.84
C LEU A 42 6.05 7.52 0.83
N GLU A 43 7.07 8.31 1.11
CA GLU A 43 7.49 9.44 0.27
C GLU A 43 8.74 9.12 -0.56
N GLY A 44 8.93 9.92 -1.60
CA GLY A 44 10.14 9.89 -2.40
C GLY A 44 10.04 10.82 -3.60
N PRO A 45 11.14 11.03 -4.35
CA PRO A 45 11.18 11.88 -5.53
C PRO A 45 10.12 11.47 -6.54
N SER A 46 9.65 12.39 -7.38
CA SER A 46 8.77 12.27 -8.55
C SER A 46 7.64 11.21 -8.56
N ALA A 47 6.64 11.43 -9.41
CA ALA A 47 5.68 10.39 -9.76
C ALA A 47 6.41 9.21 -10.45
N GLY A 48 5.91 7.98 -10.27
CA GLY A 48 6.39 6.80 -11.01
C GLY A 48 7.41 5.89 -10.32
N ASN A 49 7.95 6.26 -9.15
CA ASN A 49 9.00 5.48 -8.45
C ASN A 49 8.50 4.25 -7.66
N GLY A 50 7.36 3.65 -8.06
CA GLY A 50 6.89 2.39 -7.48
C GLY A 50 6.39 2.46 -6.04
N LYS A 51 6.15 3.66 -5.47
CA LYS A 51 5.64 3.83 -4.10
C LYS A 51 4.38 2.99 -3.84
N THR A 52 3.37 3.11 -4.72
CA THR A 52 2.14 2.32 -4.64
C THR A 52 2.38 0.81 -4.80
N ALA A 53 3.31 0.42 -5.65
CA ALA A 53 3.67 -1.00 -5.85
C ALA A 53 4.37 -1.58 -4.61
N MET A 54 5.21 -0.79 -3.95
CA MET A 54 5.86 -1.15 -2.70
C MET A 54 4.84 -1.27 -1.56
N THR A 55 3.93 -0.30 -1.39
CA THR A 55 2.84 -0.40 -0.40
C THR A 55 1.96 -1.63 -0.66
N ALA A 56 1.65 -1.93 -1.92
CA ALA A 56 0.90 -3.13 -2.29
C ALA A 56 1.66 -4.43 -1.98
N THR A 57 2.99 -4.43 -2.13
CA THR A 57 3.83 -5.58 -1.81
C THR A 57 3.83 -5.82 -0.31
N ILE A 58 4.10 -4.77 0.49
CA ILE A 58 4.07 -4.81 1.95
C ILE A 58 2.71 -5.32 2.42
N GLY A 59 1.61 -4.75 1.91
CA GLY A 59 0.25 -5.15 2.27
C GLY A 59 -0.02 -6.65 2.07
N ILE A 60 0.45 -7.21 0.94
CA ILE A 60 0.30 -8.65 0.65
C ILE A 60 1.16 -9.51 1.60
N GLU A 61 2.39 -9.08 1.90
CA GLU A 61 3.34 -9.81 2.73
C GLU A 61 3.09 -9.65 4.25
N THR A 62 2.17 -8.76 4.64
CA THR A 62 1.83 -8.58 6.06
C THR A 62 1.12 -9.79 6.68
N ASP A 63 0.50 -10.66 5.89
CA ASP A 63 -0.37 -11.76 6.36
C ASP A 63 -1.47 -11.30 7.35
N PHE A 64 -1.92 -10.04 7.25
CA PHE A 64 -3.08 -9.60 8.02
C PHE A 64 -4.35 -10.27 7.48
N PRO A 65 -5.30 -10.63 8.36
CA PRO A 65 -6.56 -11.25 7.93
C PRO A 65 -7.40 -10.34 7.04
N PHE A 66 -7.16 -9.02 7.11
CA PHE A 66 -7.84 -8.04 6.29
C PHE A 66 -6.86 -6.97 5.80
N VAL A 67 -6.79 -6.79 4.47
CA VAL A 67 -5.98 -5.76 3.81
C VAL A 67 -6.84 -5.11 2.72
N LYS A 68 -6.99 -3.78 2.77
CA LYS A 68 -7.75 -3.01 1.77
C LYS A 68 -6.87 -1.95 1.11
N PHE A 69 -6.80 -2.00 -0.22
CA PHE A 69 -6.14 -0.96 -1.02
C PHE A 69 -7.16 0.06 -1.49
N LEU A 70 -6.92 1.33 -1.17
CA LEU A 70 -7.72 2.46 -1.62
C LEU A 70 -6.91 3.28 -2.61
N THR A 71 -7.47 3.53 -3.79
CA THR A 71 -6.86 4.31 -4.87
C THR A 71 -7.85 5.33 -5.38
N CYS A 72 -7.40 6.50 -5.85
CA CYS A 72 -8.31 7.55 -6.32
C CYS A 72 -9.35 7.04 -7.34
N SER A 73 -8.95 6.15 -8.26
CA SER A 73 -9.85 5.57 -9.27
C SER A 73 -11.05 4.84 -8.65
N CYS A 74 -10.89 4.11 -7.54
CA CYS A 74 -12.01 3.37 -6.96
C CYS A 74 -13.09 4.30 -6.37
N ILE A 75 -12.75 5.55 -6.08
CA ILE A 75 -13.70 6.57 -5.62
C ILE A 75 -14.38 7.25 -6.82
N CYS A 76 -13.63 7.51 -7.90
CA CYS A 76 -14.17 8.08 -9.13
C CYS A 76 -15.16 7.13 -9.83
N ASP A 77 -14.92 5.82 -9.79
CA ASP A 77 -15.83 4.83 -10.37
C ASP A 77 -17.17 4.77 -9.63
N ASP A 78 -17.16 4.93 -8.31
CA ASP A 78 -18.38 4.97 -7.48
C ASP A 78 -19.25 6.18 -7.84
N GLN A 79 -18.62 7.35 -8.05
CA GLN A 79 -19.30 8.56 -8.52
C GLN A 79 -19.89 8.40 -9.93
N ASN A 80 -19.19 7.71 -10.85
CA ASN A 80 -19.70 7.46 -12.20
C ASN A 80 -20.89 6.48 -12.23
N ASN A 81 -20.94 5.51 -11.32
CA ASN A 81 -22.06 4.57 -11.22
C ASN A 81 -23.32 5.25 -10.66
N LEU A 82 -23.15 6.14 -9.66
CA LEU A 82 -24.23 7.00 -9.15
C LEU A 82 -24.78 7.96 -10.23
N ALA A 83 -23.91 8.49 -11.10
CA ALA A 83 -24.32 9.33 -12.22
C ALA A 83 -25.05 8.54 -13.34
N SER A 84 -24.78 7.24 -13.48
CA SER A 84 -25.36 6.37 -14.52
C SER A 84 -26.74 5.79 -14.14
N SER A 85 -27.13 5.82 -12.87
CA SER A 85 -28.48 5.46 -12.40
C SER A 85 -29.47 6.63 -12.37
N SER A 86 -29.04 7.83 -12.80
CA SER A 86 -29.90 9.02 -12.89
C SER A 86 -30.36 9.35 -14.32
N VAL A 87 -30.32 8.38 -15.24
CA VAL A 87 -30.86 8.47 -16.61
C VAL A 87 -31.84 7.35 -16.90
#